data_AF-A0A928ZS31-F1
#
_entry.id   AF-A0A928ZS31-F1
#
_cell.length_a   1.000
_cell.length_b   1.000
_cell.length_c   1.000
_cell.angle_alpha   90.00
_cell.angle_beta   90.00
_cell.angle_gamma   90.00
#
_symmetry.space_group_name_H-M   'P 1'
#
loop_
_entity.id
_entity.type
_entity.pdbx_description
1 polymer ?
#
loop_
_entity_poly.entity_id
_entity_poly.type
_entity_poly.pdbx_seq_one_letter_code
_entity_poly.pdbx_strand_id
1 'polypeptide(L)'
;MDVYLSSRFDKALDKLSEDDLVLVEDQIDFIVEHPNCGVLKKGDLSYLRVHKFKLSGDEILLGYSWLEERVELYLLDLGPHENFYRDMRRRRKSDITFMA
;
A
#
# COMPACT_ATOMS: atom_id res chain seq x y z
N MET A 1 8.31 6.18 -13.44
CA MET A 1 8.05 5.77 -12.05
C MET A 1 7.84 4.29 -12.11
N ASP A 2 8.68 3.54 -11.41
CA ASP A 2 8.57 2.09 -11.37
C ASP A 2 7.71 1.68 -10.19
N VAL A 3 6.82 0.70 -10.40
CA VAL A 3 5.87 0.23 -9.39
C VAL A 3 6.16 -1.23 -9.08
N TYR A 4 6.38 -1.51 -7.79
CA TYR A 4 6.73 -2.83 -7.29
C TYR A 4 5.65 -3.33 -6.34
N LEU A 5 5.22 -4.56 -6.54
CA LEU A 5 4.21 -5.22 -5.72
C LEU A 5 4.90 -6.21 -4.78
N SER A 6 4.69 -6.07 -3.47
CA SER A 6 5.10 -7.14 -2.56
C SER A 6 4.27 -8.40 -2.86
N SER A 7 4.85 -9.60 -2.66
CA SER A 7 4.15 -10.88 -2.85
C SER A 7 2.84 -11.01 -2.08
N ARG A 8 2.63 -10.19 -1.06
CA ARG A 8 1.42 -10.20 -0.26
C ARG A 8 0.38 -9.21 -0.77
N PHE A 9 0.81 -8.07 -1.29
CA PHE A 9 -0.07 -7.15 -1.98
C PHE A 9 -0.67 -7.84 -3.20
N ASP A 10 0.18 -8.51 -3.98
CA ASP A 10 -0.20 -9.33 -5.13
C ASP A 10 -1.29 -10.36 -4.75
N LYS A 11 -1.02 -11.17 -3.72
CA LYS A 11 -2.01 -12.12 -3.16
C LYS A 11 -3.27 -11.48 -2.57
N ALA A 12 -3.26 -10.18 -2.27
CA ALA A 12 -4.46 -9.48 -1.82
C ALA A 12 -5.32 -9.08 -3.02
N LEU A 13 -4.70 -8.63 -4.13
CA LEU A 13 -5.39 -8.35 -5.38
C LEU A 13 -6.08 -9.61 -5.93
N ASP A 14 -5.39 -10.76 -5.92
CA ASP A 14 -5.93 -12.05 -6.38
C ASP A 14 -7.23 -12.50 -5.68
N LYS A 15 -7.54 -11.91 -4.53
CA LYS A 15 -8.72 -12.26 -3.71
C LYS A 15 -9.89 -11.31 -3.90
N LEU A 16 -9.70 -10.23 -4.66
CA LEU A 16 -10.74 -9.25 -4.92
C LEU A 16 -11.73 -9.78 -5.96
N SER A 17 -12.96 -9.28 -5.91
CA SER A 17 -13.87 -9.39 -7.04
C SER A 17 -13.36 -8.54 -8.21
N GLU A 18 -13.84 -8.78 -9.43
CA GLU A 18 -13.45 -7.96 -10.59
C GLU A 18 -13.78 -6.47 -10.36
N ASP A 19 -14.97 -6.17 -9.83
CA ASP A 19 -15.38 -4.78 -9.53
C ASP A 19 -14.48 -4.12 -8.49
N ASP A 20 -14.13 -4.85 -7.43
CA ASP A 20 -13.23 -4.33 -6.40
C ASP A 20 -11.80 -4.16 -6.92
N LEU A 21 -11.33 -5.05 -7.79
CA LEU A 21 -10.01 -4.97 -8.39
C LEU A 21 -9.87 -3.71 -9.23
N VAL A 22 -10.84 -3.41 -10.10
CA VAL A 22 -10.86 -2.18 -10.91
C VAL A 22 -10.79 -0.94 -10.03
N LEU A 23 -11.57 -0.90 -8.93
CA LEU A 23 -11.53 0.22 -8.00
C LEU A 23 -10.17 0.37 -7.32
N VAL A 24 -9.50 -0.73 -6.97
CA VAL A 24 -8.17 -0.71 -6.38
C VAL A 24 -7.12 -0.25 -7.39
N GLU A 25 -7.21 -0.68 -8.66
CA GLU A 25 -6.35 -0.22 -9.75
C GLU A 25 -6.49 1.30 -9.96
N ASP A 26 -7.72 1.84 -9.97
CA ASP A 26 -7.96 3.28 -10.02
C ASP A 26 -7.28 4.03 -8.86
N GLN A 27 -7.28 3.44 -7.66
CA GLN A 27 -6.57 4.02 -6.51
C GLN A 27 -5.04 3.92 -6.65
N ILE A 28 -4.52 2.86 -7.26
CA ILE A 28 -3.09 2.72 -7.55
C ILE A 28 -2.67 3.80 -8.54
N ASP A 29 -3.43 4.02 -9.62
CA ASP A 29 -3.16 5.07 -10.60
C ASP A 29 -3.17 6.47 -9.96
N PHE A 30 -4.14 6.74 -9.08
CA PHE A 30 -4.16 7.98 -8.30
C PHE A 30 -2.91 8.17 -7.43
N ILE A 31 -2.40 7.10 -6.81
CA ILE A 31 -1.15 7.15 -6.02
C ILE A 31 0.06 7.33 -6.93
N VAL A 32 0.06 6.76 -8.13
CA VAL A 32 1.13 6.97 -9.12
C VAL A 32 1.21 8.44 -9.54
N GLU A 33 0.06 9.09 -9.78
CA GLU A 33 0.00 10.52 -10.11
C GLU A 33 0.32 11.42 -8.90
N HIS A 34 -0.06 10.97 -7.70
CA HIS A 34 0.07 11.74 -6.46
C HIS A 34 0.71 10.91 -5.35
N PRO A 35 2.00 10.55 -5.44
CA PRO A 35 2.63 9.61 -4.50
C PRO A 35 2.68 10.11 -3.05
N ASN A 36 2.47 11.41 -2.84
CA ASN A 36 2.41 12.04 -1.53
C ASN A 36 1.01 12.08 -0.90
N CYS A 37 -0.04 11.60 -1.58
CA CYS A 37 -1.43 11.70 -1.12
C CYS A 37 -1.71 10.92 0.18
N GLY A 38 -1.02 9.80 0.39
CA GLY A 38 -1.12 8.99 1.59
C GLY A 38 -0.40 9.60 2.79
N VAL A 39 -0.92 9.31 3.99
CA VAL A 39 -0.37 9.82 5.24
C VAL A 39 0.91 9.07 5.61
N LEU A 40 2.05 9.76 5.56
CA LEU A 40 3.34 9.24 6.02
C LEU A 40 3.30 9.00 7.53
N LYS A 41 3.64 7.78 7.95
CA LYS A 41 3.67 7.40 9.37
C LYS A 41 5.02 7.80 10.00
N LYS A 42 5.11 7.62 11.32
CA LYS A 42 6.27 8.00 12.14
C LYS A 42 6.81 6.81 12.93
N GLY A 43 8.01 6.94 13.48
CA GLY A 43 8.64 5.90 14.29
C GLY A 43 8.97 4.65 13.45
N ASP A 44 8.66 3.47 13.97
CA ASP A 44 8.96 2.20 13.31
C ASP A 44 8.35 2.05 11.91
N LEU A 45 7.28 2.79 11.61
CA LEU A 45 6.59 2.79 10.32
C LEU A 45 6.93 4.02 9.46
N SER A 46 8.04 4.72 9.70
CA SER A 46 8.40 5.94 8.96
C SER A 46 8.58 5.76 7.45
N TYR A 47 8.71 4.51 6.98
CA TYR A 47 8.76 4.16 5.57
C TYR A 47 7.37 4.03 4.92
N LEU A 48 6.32 3.94 5.73
CA LEU A 48 4.97 3.59 5.29
C LEU A 48 4.11 4.84 5.14
N ARG A 49 3.52 5.00 3.95
CA ARG A 49 2.36 5.84 3.68
C ARG A 49 1.11 4.97 3.67
N VAL A 50 -0.01 5.56 4.11
CA VAL A 50 -1.31 4.88 4.08
C VAL A 50 -2.31 5.76 3.35
N HIS A 51 -2.79 5.25 2.21
CA HIS A 51 -3.94 5.78 1.49
C HIS A 51 -5.20 5.08 1.97
N LYS A 52 -6.28 5.84 2.17
CA LYS A 52 -7.57 5.31 2.65
C LYS A 52 -8.64 5.55 1.60
N PHE A 53 -9.43 4.55 1.31
CA PHE A 53 -10.57 4.66 0.39
C PHE A 53 -11.66 3.65 0.77
N LYS A 54 -12.81 3.75 0.11
CA LYS A 54 -13.92 2.82 0.30
C LYS A 54 -13.96 1.80 -0.82
N LEU A 55 -14.18 0.55 -0.44
CA LEU A 55 -14.38 -0.57 -1.34
C LEU A 55 -15.68 -1.25 -0.94
N SER A 56 -16.68 -1.26 -1.83
CA SER A 56 -17.98 -1.89 -1.56
C SER A 56 -18.66 -1.49 -0.22
N GLY A 57 -18.38 -0.28 0.27
CA GLY A 57 -18.93 0.28 1.51
C GLY A 57 -17.97 0.24 2.72
N ASP A 58 -16.94 -0.58 2.68
CA ASP A 58 -15.96 -0.73 3.76
C ASP A 58 -14.72 0.16 3.57
N GLU A 59 -14.15 0.67 4.67
CA GLU A 59 -12.88 1.42 4.61
C GLU A 59 -11.70 0.44 4.47
N ILE A 60 -10.95 0.60 3.38
CA ILE A 60 -9.74 -0.15 3.08
C ILE A 60 -8.52 0.76 3.18
N LEU A 61 -7.42 0.18 3.65
CA LEU A 61 -6.10 0.80 3.75
C LEU A 61 -5.17 0.19 2.71
N LEU A 62 -4.55 1.05 1.92
CA LEU A 62 -3.45 0.70 1.03
C LEU A 62 -2.16 1.26 1.63
N GLY A 63 -1.29 0.36 2.05
CA GLY A 63 0.04 0.64 2.58
C GLY A 63 1.07 0.64 1.45
N TYR A 64 1.82 1.73 1.32
CA TYR A 64 2.84 1.86 0.29
C TYR A 64 4.04 2.68 0.77
N SER A 65 5.15 2.61 0.03
CA SER A 65 6.32 3.46 0.22
C SER A 65 6.65 4.19 -1.08
N TRP A 66 7.03 5.46 -0.96
CA TRP A 66 7.45 6.30 -2.07
C TRP A 66 8.90 6.72 -1.88
N LEU A 67 9.78 6.30 -2.78
CA LEU A 67 11.20 6.63 -2.76
C LEU A 67 11.50 7.63 -3.87
N GLU A 68 11.42 8.91 -3.52
CA GLU A 68 11.54 10.02 -4.46
C GLU A 68 12.89 10.05 -5.19
N GLU A 69 13.99 9.73 -4.50
CA GLU A 69 15.33 9.72 -5.09
C GLU A 69 15.49 8.68 -6.20
N ARG A 70 14.75 7.56 -6.12
CA ARG A 70 14.78 6.47 -7.11
C ARG A 70 13.58 6.48 -8.05
N VAL A 71 12.58 7.32 -7.76
CA VAL A 71 11.30 7.41 -8.50
C VAL A 71 10.56 6.07 -8.50
N GLU A 72 10.54 5.40 -7.34
CA GLU A 72 9.98 4.05 -7.14
C GLU A 72 8.82 4.03 -6.13
N LEU A 73 7.76 3.32 -6.48
CA LEU A 73 6.60 3.04 -5.62
C LEU A 73 6.57 1.59 -5.22
N TYR A 74 6.46 1.32 -3.93
CA TYR A 74 6.34 -0.04 -3.40
C TYR A 74 4.98 -0.22 -2.75
N LEU A 75 4.17 -1.12 -3.29
CA LEU A 75 2.86 -1.50 -2.78
C LEU A 75 3.03 -2.67 -1.79
N LEU A 76 2.75 -2.40 -0.51
CA LEU A 76 3.16 -3.25 0.61
C LEU A 76 2.01 -3.99 1.30
N ASP A 77 0.84 -3.34 1.36
CA ASP A 77 -0.37 -3.93 1.95
C ASP A 77 -1.66 -3.39 1.35
N LEU A 78 -2.68 -4.24 1.36
CA LEU A 78 -4.07 -3.89 1.07
C LEU A 78 -4.98 -4.68 2.02
N GLY A 79 -5.81 -3.97 2.78
CA GLY A 79 -6.76 -4.63 3.68
C GLY A 79 -7.52 -3.69 4.61
N PRO A 80 -8.40 -4.23 5.46
CA PRO A 80 -9.21 -3.44 6.38
C PRO A 80 -8.36 -2.77 7.47
N HIS A 81 -8.94 -1.81 8.17
CA HIS A 81 -8.25 -1.09 9.24
C HIS A 81 -7.92 -1.97 10.46
N GLU A 82 -8.67 -3.05 10.68
CA GLU A 82 -8.46 -3.92 11.83
C GLU A 82 -7.05 -4.56 11.75
N ASN A 83 -6.27 -4.43 12.82
CA ASN A 83 -4.94 -5.03 12.97
C ASN A 83 -3.85 -4.57 11.97
N PHE A 84 -4.18 -3.74 10.99
CA PHE A 84 -3.28 -3.26 9.94
C PHE A 84 -1.92 -2.78 10.47
N TYR A 85 -1.92 -1.81 11.39
CA TYR A 85 -0.67 -1.24 11.90
C TYR A 85 0.16 -2.23 12.74
N ARG A 86 -0.50 -3.15 13.45
CA ARG A 86 0.20 -4.21 14.20
C ARG A 86 0.94 -5.13 13.23
N ASP A 87 0.27 -5.50 12.16
CA ASP A 87 0.82 -6.37 11.14
C ASP A 87 1.92 -5.68 10.34
N MET A 88 1.79 -4.39 10.02
CA MET A 88 2.85 -3.59 9.41
C MET A 88 4.11 -3.54 10.27
N ARG A 89 3.98 -3.32 11.58
CA ARG A 89 5.14 -3.33 12.49
C ARG A 89 5.85 -4.69 12.51
N ARG A 90 5.09 -5.79 12.44
CA ARG A 90 5.65 -7.15 12.38
C ARG A 90 6.39 -7.41 11.06
N ARG A 91 5.93 -6.81 9.97
CA ARG A 91 6.47 -7.00 8.62
C ARG A 91 7.58 -6.01 8.24
N ARG A 92 7.78 -4.95 9.03
CA ARG A 92 8.82 -3.92 8.83
C ARG A 92 10.12 -4.43 8.24
N LYS A 93 10.73 -5.46 8.83
CA LYS A 93 12.02 -5.97 8.34
C LYS A 93 11.92 -6.48 6.89
N SER A 94 10.86 -7.22 6.58
CA SER A 94 10.60 -7.73 5.23
C SER A 94 10.34 -6.61 4.24
N ASP A 95 9.56 -5.60 4.64
CA ASP A 95 9.24 -4.46 3.78
C ASP A 95 10.51 -3.66 3.44
N ILE A 96 11.34 -3.36 4.45
CA ILE A 96 12.61 -2.66 4.23
C ILE A 96 13.54 -3.46 3.31
N THR A 97 13.62 -4.78 3.47
CA THR A 97 14.43 -5.63 2.58
C THR A 97 13.87 -5.68 1.17
N PHE A 98 12.55 -5.65 0.99
CA PHE A 98 11.93 -5.62 -0.34
C PHE A 98 12.23 -4.31 -1.09
N MET A 99 12.39 -3.20 -0.34
CA MET A 99 12.73 -1.89 -0.88
C MET A 99 14.24 -1.60 -0.91
N ALA A 100 15.10 -2.55 -0.52
CA ALA A 100 16.54 -2.32 -0.45
C ALA A 100 17.17 -2.51 -1.83
#